data_AF-A0A2P8I944-F1
#
_entry.id   AF-A0A2P8I944-F1
#
_cell.length_a   1.000
_cell.length_b   1.000
_cell.length_c   1.000
_cell.angle_alpha   90.00
_cell.angle_beta   90.00
_cell.angle_gamma   90.00
#
_symmetry.space_group_name_H-M   'P 1'
#
loop_
_entity.id
_entity.type
_entity.pdbx_description
1 polymer ?
#
loop_
_entity_poly.entity_id
_entity_poly.type
_entity_poly.pdbx_seq_one_letter_code
_entity_poly.pdbx_strand_id
1 'polypeptide(L)'
;MLVERRSKALNLDGPIFPSPTGTIREATNVRNRAWKPFIARAGYEWVTFRTFRRTVATLLDEAGLTARQIADLLGHSRPSMTQDVYMGRRSPGRAAADALGAVITVSEG
;
A
#
# COMPACT_ATOMS: atom_id res chain seq x y z
N MET A 1 1.78 9.44 -10.63
CA MET A 1 0.52 9.20 -9.90
C MET A 1 0.31 10.11 -8.66
N LEU A 2 1.06 9.99 -7.55
CA LEU A 2 0.81 10.82 -6.35
C LEU A 2 1.19 12.31 -6.54
N VAL A 3 2.33 12.57 -7.17
CA VAL A 3 2.78 13.93 -7.54
C VAL A 3 1.78 14.58 -8.49
N GLU A 4 1.24 13.81 -9.43
CA GLU A 4 0.23 14.24 -10.39
C GLU A 4 -1.14 14.52 -9.73
N ARG A 5 -1.51 13.74 -8.70
CA ARG A 5 -2.71 14.03 -7.90
C ARG A 5 -2.52 15.28 -7.04
N ARG A 6 -1.31 15.51 -6.52
CA ARG A 6 -0.97 16.74 -5.80
C ARG A 6 -1.01 17.97 -6.71
N SER A 7 -0.53 17.88 -7.95
CA SER A 7 -0.57 19.01 -8.89
C SER A 7 -2.00 19.37 -9.34
N LYS A 8 -2.92 18.40 -9.30
CA LYS A 8 -4.35 18.60 -9.59
C LYS A 8 -5.19 18.87 -8.33
N ALA A 9 -4.59 18.88 -7.15
CA ALA A 9 -5.31 19.13 -5.91
C ALA A 9 -5.74 20.60 -5.85
N LEU A 10 -7.04 20.86 -5.74
CA LEU A 10 -7.61 22.21 -5.62
C LEU A 10 -7.18 22.94 -4.34
N ASN A 11 -6.71 22.18 -3.34
CA ASN A 11 -6.15 22.70 -2.10
C ASN A 11 -4.97 21.83 -1.69
N LEU A 12 -3.80 22.43 -1.49
CA LEU A 12 -2.57 21.74 -1.07
C LEU A 12 -2.62 21.30 0.41
N ASP A 13 -3.49 21.92 1.21
CA ASP A 13 -3.79 21.52 2.59
C ASP A 13 -5.00 20.56 2.66
N GLY A 14 -5.60 20.24 1.51
CA GLY A 14 -6.71 19.30 1.39
C GLY A 14 -6.26 17.84 1.28
N PRO A 15 -7.21 16.89 1.30
CA PRO A 15 -6.90 15.47 1.15
C PRO A 15 -6.33 15.17 -0.24
N ILE A 16 -5.24 14.40 -0.30
CA ILE A 16 -4.64 13.91 -1.56
C ILE A 16 -5.61 13.01 -2.35
N PHE A 17 -6.53 12.35 -1.65
CA PHE A 17 -7.59 11.53 -2.25
C PHE A 17 -8.97 12.05 -1.84
N PRO A 18 -9.40 13.20 -2.39
CA PRO A 18 -10.66 13.82 -2.02
C PRO A 18 -11.84 12.96 -2.44
N SER A 19 -12.94 13.01 -1.71
CA SER A 19 -14.26 12.55 -2.15
C SER A 19 -14.70 13.35 -3.40
N PRO A 20 -15.77 12.94 -4.11
CA PRO A 20 -16.30 13.74 -5.21
C PRO A 20 -16.65 15.19 -4.82
N THR A 21 -16.90 15.46 -3.53
CA THR A 21 -17.20 16.78 -2.98
C THR A 21 -15.98 17.48 -2.35
N GLY A 22 -14.76 16.96 -2.54
CA GLY A 22 -13.53 17.59 -2.05
C GLY A 22 -13.14 17.24 -0.60
N THR A 23 -13.94 16.45 0.10
CA THR A 23 -13.76 16.12 1.53
C THR A 23 -12.99 14.81 1.75
N ILE A 24 -12.75 14.44 3.01
CA ILE A 24 -12.15 13.15 3.36
C ILE A 24 -13.03 12.00 2.82
N ARG A 25 -12.41 11.00 2.18
CA ARG A 25 -13.14 9.79 1.78
C ARG A 25 -13.40 8.89 2.97
N GLU A 26 -14.68 8.59 3.17
CA GLU A 26 -15.10 7.58 4.13
C GLU A 26 -14.63 6.18 3.73
N ALA A 27 -13.97 5.48 4.66
CA ALA A 27 -13.40 4.15 4.43
C ALA A 27 -14.47 3.13 3.98
N THR A 28 -15.68 3.22 4.56
CA THR A 28 -16.80 2.36 4.20
C THR A 28 -17.24 2.56 2.74
N ASN A 29 -17.23 3.80 2.25
CA ASN A 29 -17.57 4.10 0.86
C ASN A 29 -16.49 3.59 -0.09
N VAL A 30 -15.22 3.75 0.24
CA VAL A 30 -14.12 3.17 -0.53
C VAL A 30 -14.25 1.65 -0.60
N ARG A 31 -14.50 1.00 0.54
CA ARG A 31 -14.66 -0.46 0.62
C ARG A 31 -15.85 -0.94 -0.21
N ASN A 32 -17.01 -0.32 -0.06
CA ASN A 32 -18.23 -0.83 -0.67
C ASN A 32 -18.36 -0.47 -2.15
N ARG A 33 -17.91 0.73 -2.55
CA ARG A 33 -18.14 1.25 -3.91
C ARG A 33 -16.97 1.07 -4.86
N ALA A 34 -15.74 0.91 -4.36
CA ALA A 34 -14.57 0.70 -5.19
C ALA A 34 -13.96 -0.69 -4.99
N TRP A 35 -13.68 -1.07 -3.74
CA TRP A 35 -12.98 -2.31 -3.42
C TRP A 35 -13.79 -3.57 -3.76
N LYS A 36 -14.99 -3.73 -3.17
CA LYS A 36 -15.83 -4.91 -3.39
C LYS A 36 -16.13 -5.16 -4.88
N PRO A 37 -16.51 -4.15 -5.68
CA PRO A 37 -16.71 -4.35 -7.11
C PRO A 37 -15.42 -4.73 -7.84
N PHE A 38 -14.27 -4.18 -7.45
CA PHE A 38 -12.98 -4.52 -8.06
C PHE A 38 -12.61 -5.99 -7.84
N ILE A 39 -12.62 -6.46 -6.59
CA ILE A 39 -12.26 -7.85 -6.28
C ILE A 39 -13.25 -8.86 -6.88
N ALA A 40 -14.53 -8.49 -6.99
CA ALA A 40 -15.54 -9.35 -7.63
C ALA A 40 -15.27 -9.49 -9.14
N ARG A 41 -14.99 -8.38 -9.83
CA ARG A 41 -14.62 -8.44 -11.26
C ARG A 41 -13.31 -9.20 -11.51
N ALA A 42 -12.41 -9.21 -10.53
CA ALA A 42 -11.15 -9.93 -10.63
C ALA A 42 -11.26 -11.41 -10.19
N GLY A 43 -12.41 -11.88 -9.68
CA GLY A 43 -12.59 -13.25 -9.19
C GLY A 43 -11.89 -13.55 -7.86
N TYR A 44 -11.65 -12.51 -7.04
CA TYR A 44 -10.90 -12.57 -5.80
C TYR A 44 -11.71 -12.07 -4.60
N GLU A 45 -12.99 -12.41 -4.50
CA GLU A 45 -13.91 -11.92 -3.46
C GLU A 45 -13.46 -12.22 -2.02
N TRP A 46 -12.67 -13.28 -1.84
CA TRP A 46 -12.06 -13.65 -0.57
C TRP A 46 -10.92 -12.71 -0.14
N VAL A 47 -10.40 -11.90 -1.06
CA VAL A 47 -9.24 -11.05 -0.84
C VAL A 47 -9.61 -9.77 -0.09
N THR A 48 -8.84 -9.49 0.97
CA THR A 48 -9.00 -8.30 1.81
C THR A 48 -7.78 -7.37 1.69
N PHE A 49 -7.90 -6.14 2.21
CA PHE A 49 -6.74 -5.26 2.37
C PHE A 49 -5.61 -5.90 3.21
N ARG A 50 -5.95 -6.78 4.15
CA ARG A 50 -4.96 -7.52 4.95
C ARG A 50 -4.23 -8.55 4.10
N THR A 51 -4.94 -9.23 3.20
CA THR A 51 -4.35 -10.15 2.22
C THR A 51 -3.38 -9.41 1.32
N PHE A 52 -3.79 -8.28 0.71
CA PHE A 52 -2.89 -7.45 -0.10
C PHE A 52 -1.66 -6.97 0.67
N ARG A 53 -1.84 -6.54 1.92
CA ARG A 53 -0.72 -6.15 2.77
C ARG A 53 0.27 -7.31 3.02
N ARG A 54 -0.23 -8.54 3.19
CA ARG A 54 0.63 -9.73 3.29
C ARG A 54 1.34 -10.01 1.98
N THR A 55 0.66 -9.91 0.84
CA THR A 55 1.27 -10.08 -0.49
C THR A 55 2.43 -9.11 -0.69
N VAL A 56 2.26 -7.83 -0.36
CA VAL A 56 3.36 -6.85 -0.45
C VAL A 56 4.54 -7.24 0.45
N ALA A 57 4.28 -7.74 1.66
CA ALA A 57 5.36 -8.22 2.53
C ALA A 57 6.13 -9.38 1.88
N THR A 58 5.42 -10.36 1.33
CA THR A 58 6.02 -11.53 0.66
C THR A 58 6.83 -11.11 -0.57
N LEU A 59 6.30 -10.23 -1.42
CA LEU A 59 7.03 -9.79 -2.63
C LEU A 59 8.32 -9.03 -2.29
N LEU A 60 8.33 -8.26 -1.20
CA LEU A 60 9.54 -7.56 -0.76
C LEU A 60 10.55 -8.50 -0.11
N ASP A 61 10.08 -9.52 0.60
CA ASP A 61 10.92 -10.58 1.16
C ASP A 61 11.60 -11.38 0.02
N GLU A 62 10.84 -11.77 -1.00
CA GLU A 62 11.35 -12.41 -2.22
C GLU A 62 12.33 -11.51 -2.99
N ALA A 63 12.13 -10.19 -2.95
CA ALA A 63 13.06 -9.20 -3.51
C ALA A 63 14.34 -8.99 -2.65
N GLY A 64 14.50 -9.73 -1.55
CA GLY A 64 15.69 -9.70 -0.70
C GLY A 64 15.72 -8.56 0.31
N LEU A 65 14.60 -7.88 0.58
CA LEU A 65 14.55 -6.89 1.65
C LEU A 65 14.53 -7.57 3.01
N THR A 66 15.23 -6.97 3.97
CA THR A 66 15.19 -7.44 5.35
C THR A 66 13.80 -7.23 5.94
N ALA A 67 13.41 -8.10 6.88
CA ALA A 67 12.16 -7.96 7.65
C ALA A 67 11.99 -6.55 8.26
N ARG A 68 13.09 -5.91 8.64
CA ARG A 68 13.13 -4.53 9.14
C ARG A 68 12.68 -3.52 8.08
N GLN A 69 13.25 -3.57 6.88
CA GLN A 69 12.89 -2.66 5.79
C GLN A 69 11.43 -2.83 5.36
N ILE A 70 10.95 -4.08 5.35
CA ILE A 70 9.55 -4.40 5.07
C ILE A 70 8.64 -3.82 6.14
N ALA A 71 8.95 -4.01 7.42
CA ALA A 71 8.18 -3.47 8.54
C ALA A 71 8.14 -1.93 8.54
N ASP A 72 9.26 -1.29 8.20
CA ASP A 72 9.36 0.16 8.10
C ASP A 72 8.50 0.70 6.93
N LEU A 73 8.46 0.03 5.76
CA LEU A 73 7.57 0.41 4.65
C LEU A 73 6.09 0.22 5.01
N LEU A 74 5.76 -0.94 5.59
CA LEU A 74 4.38 -1.28 5.90
C LEU A 74 3.83 -0.41 7.05
N GLY A 75 4.68 0.27 7.81
CA GLY A 75 4.28 1.06 8.97
C GLY A 75 3.93 0.16 10.15
N HIS A 76 4.49 0.48 11.31
CA HIS A 76 4.41 -0.31 12.54
C HIS A 76 2.99 -0.41 13.14
N SER A 77 2.08 -1.14 12.49
CA SER A 77 0.90 -1.74 13.13
C SER A 77 1.18 -3.21 13.40
N ARG A 78 1.89 -3.44 14.51
CA ARG A 78 2.14 -4.73 15.20
C ARG A 78 2.48 -5.94 14.29
N PRO A 79 3.75 -6.33 14.19
CA PRO A 79 4.11 -7.66 13.74
C PRO A 79 3.92 -8.63 14.91
N SER A 80 2.67 -9.01 15.22
CA SER A 80 2.45 -10.23 16.01
C SER A 80 2.58 -11.43 15.08
N MET A 81 3.81 -11.78 14.77
CA MET A 81 4.33 -13.15 14.76
C MET A 81 5.80 -13.07 14.35
N THR A 82 6.65 -13.29 15.35
CA THR A 82 8.01 -13.84 15.22
C THR A 82 9.04 -12.93 14.55
N GLN A 83 9.63 -12.00 15.30
CA GLN A 83 10.86 -12.26 16.07
C GLN A 83 11.30 -10.98 16.77
N ASP A 84 11.79 -11.17 17.99
CA ASP A 84 12.50 -10.18 18.77
C ASP A 84 13.61 -9.48 17.96
N VAL A 85 13.98 -8.31 18.47
CA VAL A 85 15.28 -7.64 18.29
C VAL A 85 15.30 -6.36 17.41
N TYR A 86 15.24 -5.25 18.15
CA TYR A 86 16.13 -4.07 18.08
C TYR A 86 16.06 -3.02 16.94
N MET A 87 16.08 -1.78 17.44
CA MET A 87 16.91 -0.61 17.12
C MET A 87 17.27 -0.25 15.66
N GLY A 88 17.11 1.05 15.36
CA GLY A 88 17.90 1.77 14.34
C GLY A 88 17.11 2.39 13.20
N ARG A 89 16.51 3.57 13.43
CA ARG A 89 15.77 4.34 12.41
C ARG A 89 16.68 4.73 11.24
N ARG A 90 16.44 4.18 10.04
CA ARG A 90 16.86 4.78 8.76
C ARG A 90 15.75 4.60 7.71
N SER A 91 15.43 5.70 7.04
CA SER A 91 14.34 5.85 6.05
C SER A 91 14.46 4.84 4.89
N PRO A 92 13.53 3.86 4.73
CA PRO A 92 13.61 2.81 3.72
C PRO A 92 12.74 3.05 2.48
N GLY A 93 12.17 4.26 2.31
CA GLY A 93 11.06 4.47 1.38
C GLY A 93 11.35 4.25 -0.12
N ARG A 94 12.59 4.48 -0.60
CA ARG A 94 12.88 4.43 -2.04
C ARG A 94 13.19 3.02 -2.56
N ALA A 95 14.10 2.30 -1.91
CA ALA A 95 14.49 0.96 -2.32
C ALA A 95 13.31 -0.02 -2.35
N ALA A 96 12.39 0.09 -1.39
CA ALA A 96 11.21 -0.76 -1.37
C ALA A 96 10.18 -0.42 -2.45
N ALA A 97 10.05 0.87 -2.81
CA ALA A 97 9.21 1.29 -3.93
C ALA A 97 9.80 0.80 -5.27
N ASP A 98 11.12 0.88 -5.43
CA ASP A 98 11.81 0.39 -6.62
C ASP A 98 11.69 -1.14 -6.75
N ALA A 99 11.87 -1.88 -5.64
CA ALA A 99 11.69 -3.34 -5.60
C ALA A 99 10.27 -3.77 -5.97
N LEU A 100 9.26 -3.10 -5.40
CA LEU A 100 7.86 -3.37 -5.73
C LEU A 100 7.54 -3.01 -7.19
N GLY A 101 8.13 -1.92 -7.70
CA GLY A 101 8.00 -1.51 -9.09
C GLY A 101 8.49 -2.59 -10.06
N ALA A 102 9.67 -3.16 -9.81
CA ALA A 102 10.24 -4.22 -10.64
C ALA A 102 9.36 -5.47 -10.71
N VAL A 103 8.69 -5.84 -9.60
CA VAL A 103 7.81 -7.01 -9.52
C VAL A 103 6.47 -6.76 -10.25
N ILE A 104 5.91 -5.55 -10.15
CA ILE A 104 4.56 -5.25 -10.70
C ILE A 104 4.59 -4.97 -12.21
N THR A 105 5.73 -4.57 -12.79
CA THR A 105 5.85 -4.34 -14.24
C THR A 105 5.82 -5.61 -15.10
N VAL A 106 5.76 -6.80 -14.51
CA VAL A 106 5.68 -8.08 -15.24
C VAL A 106 4.21 -8.52 -15.35
N SER A 107 3.42 -7.88 -16.22
CA SER A 107 2.24 -8.49 -16.88
C SER A 107 1.57 -7.48 -17.84
N GLU A 108 2.27 -7.04 -18.89
CA GLU A 108 1.59 -6.65 -20.12
C GLU A 108 1.69 -7.84 -21.08
N GLY A 109 0.64 -8.65 -21.09
CA GLY A 109 0.39 -9.73 -22.03
C GLY A 109 -1.08 -9.70 -22.41
#